data_AF-A0A0F0GK00-F1
#
_entry.id   AF-A0A0F0GK00-F1
#
_cell.length_a   1.000
_cell.length_b   1.000
_cell.length_c   1.000
_cell.angle_alpha   90.00
_cell.angle_beta   90.00
_cell.angle_gamma   90.00
#
_symmetry.space_group_name_H-M   'P 1'
#
loop_
_entity.id
_entity.type
_entity.pdbx_description
1 polymer ?
#
loop_
_entity_poly.entity_id
_entity_poly.type
_entity_poly.pdbx_seq_one_letter_code
_entity_poly.pdbx_strand_id
1 'polypeptide(L)'
;MSSALVAALRRPPAPRPALLVSGGTRESFLDDDLQLSLWICYELRMSGFDDVDAGWEDNSALAQFHAALEKRWESSLRSLSETAQQMTEPAPLSSEGVAELRKHHAFWQPRREMRSVLRDIQGDAYGKRSERTHSVLFAVTLRDVDPVAVDEMPALTLALVNALSLFGLHQRLVGCLVGFLTAVDTIGGDPFAQLLPVQCPPEDVRLGFTACHELHARLTQHVHTCLEAGRTSLRGRWLVSQGRVNVGC
;
A
#
# COMPACT_ATOMS: atom_id res chain seq x y z
N MET A 1 2.57 7.64 18.80
CA MET A 1 2.70 8.69 17.77
C MET A 1 1.33 9.08 17.21
N SER A 2 0.58 8.12 16.67
CA SER A 2 -0.77 8.31 16.12
C SER A 2 -1.75 8.99 17.09
N SER A 3 -1.79 8.54 18.35
CA SER A 3 -2.63 9.17 19.39
C SER A 3 -2.29 10.65 19.64
N ALA A 4 -0.99 11.00 19.61
CA ALA A 4 -0.55 12.39 19.78
C ALA A 4 -0.91 13.24 18.57
N LEU A 5 -0.83 12.68 17.35
CA LEU A 5 -1.29 13.33 16.13
C LEU A 5 -2.80 13.64 16.20
N VAL A 6 -3.63 12.66 16.54
CA VAL A 6 -5.09 12.84 16.69
C VAL A 6 -5.41 13.92 17.73
N ALA A 7 -4.74 13.88 18.89
CA ALA A 7 -4.94 14.88 19.93
C ALA A 7 -4.54 16.30 19.48
N ALA A 8 -3.52 16.43 18.63
CA ALA A 8 -3.08 17.71 18.09
C ALA A 8 -4.05 18.25 17.01
N LEU A 9 -4.54 17.38 16.13
CA LEU A 9 -5.43 17.76 15.02
C LEU A 9 -6.80 18.29 15.48
N ARG A 10 -7.29 17.84 16.64
CA ARG A 10 -8.56 18.29 17.24
C ARG A 10 -8.50 19.69 17.88
N ARG A 11 -7.37 20.37 17.81
CA ARG A 11 -7.13 21.67 18.42
C ARG A 11 -6.53 22.63 17.39
N PRO A 12 -6.71 23.95 17.55
CA PRO A 12 -6.02 24.92 16.72
C PRO A 12 -4.50 24.67 16.75
N PRO A 13 -3.81 24.70 15.59
CA PRO A 13 -2.38 24.45 15.57
C PRO A 13 -1.64 25.53 16.35
N ALA A 14 -0.70 25.10 17.19
CA ALA A 14 0.23 26.03 17.83
C ALA A 14 1.08 26.73 16.76
N PRO A 15 1.67 27.91 17.05
CA PRO A 15 2.56 28.61 16.10
C PRO A 15 3.74 27.75 15.61
N ARG A 16 4.18 26.78 16.42
CA ARG A 16 5.15 25.74 16.07
C ARG A 16 4.66 24.39 16.59
N PRO A 17 3.86 23.65 15.81
CA PRO A 17 3.35 22.36 16.24
C PRO A 17 4.48 21.34 16.37
N ALA A 18 4.51 20.61 17.49
CA ALA A 18 5.52 19.58 17.75
C ALA A 18 5.07 18.20 17.20
N LEU A 19 4.91 18.10 15.88
CA LEU A 19 4.65 16.83 15.21
C LEU A 19 5.99 16.09 15.01
N LEU A 20 6.25 15.09 15.85
CA LEU A 20 7.50 14.34 15.85
C LEU A 20 7.31 12.97 15.23
N VAL A 21 8.15 12.64 14.24
CA VAL A 21 8.24 11.29 13.70
C VAL A 21 9.11 10.45 14.62
N SER A 22 8.50 9.42 15.23
CA SER A 22 9.25 8.41 15.96
C SER A 22 10.04 7.54 14.97
N GLY A 23 11.28 7.20 15.33
CA GLY A 23 12.05 6.17 14.61
C GLY A 23 11.45 4.78 14.74
N GLY A 24 10.60 4.55 15.75
CA GLY A 24 10.05 3.24 16.10
C GLY A 24 11.11 2.25 16.56
N THR A 25 10.68 1.16 17.20
CA THR A 25 11.55 0.01 17.52
C THR A 25 11.18 -1.23 16.70
N ARG A 26 10.09 -1.17 15.95
CA ARG A 26 9.57 -2.24 15.10
C ARG A 26 9.92 -1.98 13.63
N GLU A 27 9.95 -3.06 12.85
CA GLU A 27 9.96 -2.96 11.40
C GLU A 27 8.74 -2.14 10.93
N SER A 28 8.94 -1.25 9.97
CA SER A 28 7.96 -0.21 9.61
C SER A 28 6.57 -0.76 9.23
N PHE A 29 6.50 -1.95 8.61
CA PHE A 29 5.23 -2.59 8.21
C PHE A 29 4.50 -3.29 9.37
N LEU A 30 5.13 -3.42 10.55
CA LEU A 30 4.53 -3.91 11.81
C LEU A 30 4.39 -2.79 12.87
N ASP A 31 4.75 -1.56 12.51
CA ASP A 31 4.66 -0.40 13.38
C ASP A 31 3.26 0.22 13.25
N ASP A 32 2.34 -0.21 14.13
CA ASP A 32 0.95 0.26 14.18
C ASP A 32 0.87 1.79 14.24
N ASP A 33 1.80 2.39 14.98
CA ASP A 33 1.83 3.82 15.22
C ASP A 33 2.23 4.57 13.93
N LEU A 34 3.22 4.05 13.19
CA LEU A 34 3.61 4.57 11.88
C LEU A 34 2.48 4.43 10.86
N GLN A 35 1.92 3.21 10.72
CA GLN A 35 0.94 2.92 9.68
C GLN A 35 -0.38 3.66 9.90
N LEU A 36 -0.84 3.79 11.14
CA LEU A 36 -2.01 4.60 11.45
C LEU A 36 -1.76 6.09 11.23
N SER A 37 -0.57 6.60 11.58
CA SER A 37 -0.24 8.01 11.35
C SER A 37 -0.16 8.35 9.86
N LEU A 38 0.42 7.46 9.04
CA LEU A 38 0.44 7.59 7.58
C LEU A 38 -0.96 7.58 6.98
N TRP A 39 -1.80 6.63 7.41
CA TRP A 39 -3.16 6.53 6.93
C TRP A 39 -3.96 7.81 7.24
N ILE A 40 -3.87 8.33 8.47
CA ILE A 40 -4.49 9.62 8.84
C ILE A 40 -4.01 10.74 7.92
N CYS A 41 -2.71 10.83 7.64
CA CYS A 41 -2.17 11.86 6.75
C CYS A 41 -2.65 11.72 5.29
N TYR A 42 -2.84 10.49 4.80
CA TYR A 42 -3.41 10.25 3.48
C TYR A 42 -4.89 10.62 3.42
N GLU A 43 -5.68 10.24 4.43
CA GLU A 43 -7.10 10.60 4.51
C GLU A 43 -7.30 12.12 4.61
N LEU A 44 -6.49 12.82 5.40
CA LEU A 44 -6.51 14.29 5.47
C LEU A 44 -6.29 14.94 4.09
N ARG A 45 -5.47 14.33 3.24
CA ARG A 45 -5.18 14.84 1.89
C ARG A 45 -6.29 14.54 0.88
N MET A 46 -7.04 13.47 1.09
CA MET A 46 -7.99 12.94 0.11
C MET A 46 -9.45 13.27 0.43
N SER A 47 -9.82 13.31 1.71
CA SER A 47 -11.22 13.40 2.16
C SER A 47 -11.41 14.25 3.42
N GLY A 48 -10.43 14.29 4.33
CA GLY A 48 -10.53 15.02 5.60
C GLY A 48 -11.28 14.24 6.70
N PHE A 49 -11.38 14.83 7.88
CA PHE A 49 -12.15 14.31 9.02
C PHE A 49 -12.99 15.43 9.63
N ASP A 50 -14.17 15.10 10.14
CA ASP A 50 -15.13 16.07 10.70
C ASP A 50 -14.65 16.74 12.00
N ASP A 51 -13.74 16.10 12.73
CA ASP A 51 -13.26 16.54 14.05
C ASP A 51 -11.88 17.22 14.03
N VAL A 52 -11.35 17.53 12.83
CA VAL A 52 -10.07 18.23 12.65
C VAL A 52 -10.31 19.74 12.66
N ASP A 53 -9.47 20.47 13.38
CA ASP A 53 -9.53 21.93 13.42
C ASP A 53 -9.10 22.53 12.08
N ALA A 54 -9.91 23.47 11.55
CA ALA A 54 -9.69 24.08 10.23
C ALA A 54 -8.34 24.83 10.12
N GLY A 55 -7.70 25.21 11.22
CA GLY A 55 -6.37 25.82 11.20
C GLY A 55 -5.28 24.91 10.61
N TRP A 56 -5.53 23.60 10.48
CA TRP A 56 -4.60 22.63 9.91
C TRP A 56 -4.58 22.55 8.38
N GLU A 57 -5.59 23.08 7.68
CA GLU A 57 -5.77 22.90 6.22
C GLU A 57 -4.51 23.21 5.39
N ASP A 58 -3.86 24.34 5.67
CA ASP A 58 -2.64 24.78 4.97
C ASP A 58 -1.39 24.74 5.86
N ASN A 59 -1.43 23.99 6.97
CA ASN A 59 -0.33 23.99 7.93
C ASN A 59 0.88 23.19 7.42
N SER A 60 1.98 23.91 7.16
CA SER A 60 3.20 23.30 6.63
C SER A 60 3.86 22.28 7.56
N ALA A 61 3.62 22.31 8.87
CA ALA A 61 4.15 21.31 9.80
C ALA A 61 3.52 19.93 9.56
N LEU A 62 2.23 19.89 9.20
CA LEU A 62 1.54 18.66 8.85
C LEU A 62 2.10 18.06 7.54
N ALA A 63 2.33 18.91 6.53
CA ALA A 63 2.95 18.48 5.27
C ALA A 63 4.39 17.94 5.48
N GLN A 64 5.19 18.60 6.31
CA GLN A 64 6.54 18.15 6.66
C GLN A 64 6.54 16.84 7.44
N PHE A 65 5.62 16.70 8.41
CA PHE A 65 5.43 15.47 9.16
C PHE A 65 5.06 14.31 8.24
N HIS A 66 4.08 14.52 7.34
CA HIS A 66 3.68 13.52 6.36
C HIS A 66 4.85 13.10 5.46
N ALA A 67 5.59 14.05 4.88
CA ALA A 67 6.74 13.76 4.03
C ALA A 67 7.83 12.95 4.75
N ALA A 68 8.05 13.20 6.05
CA ALA A 68 8.99 12.45 6.86
C ALA A 68 8.53 10.99 7.11
N LEU A 69 7.23 10.78 7.35
CA LEU A 69 6.64 9.44 7.43
C LEU A 69 6.76 8.70 6.09
N GLU A 70 6.42 9.34 4.98
CA GLU A 70 6.51 8.76 3.63
C GLU A 70 7.95 8.36 3.30
N LYS A 71 8.93 9.21 3.65
CA LYS A 71 10.34 8.88 3.46
C LYS A 71 10.76 7.62 4.22
N ARG A 72 10.34 7.48 5.48
CA ARG A 72 10.59 6.27 6.29
C ARG A 72 9.89 5.05 5.66
N TRP A 73 8.67 5.24 5.18
CA TRP A 73 7.89 4.16 4.56
C TRP A 73 8.49 3.68 3.24
N GLU A 74 8.78 4.60 2.32
CA GLU A 74 9.40 4.29 1.04
C GLU A 74 10.75 3.59 1.22
N SER A 75 11.58 4.04 2.16
CA SER A 75 12.85 3.38 2.46
C SER A 75 12.65 1.92 2.89
N SER A 76 11.55 1.63 3.60
CA SER A 76 11.22 0.28 4.04
C SER A 76 10.69 -0.60 2.89
N LEU A 77 9.92 -0.01 1.96
CA LEU A 77 9.47 -0.72 0.76
C LEU A 77 10.64 -1.07 -0.17
N ARG A 78 11.62 -0.17 -0.31
CA ARG A 78 12.83 -0.42 -1.11
C ARG A 78 13.67 -1.56 -0.53
N SER A 79 13.87 -1.60 0.78
CA SER A 79 14.64 -2.69 1.41
C SER A 79 13.97 -4.06 1.29
N LEU A 80 12.63 -4.12 1.25
CA LEU A 80 11.90 -5.35 0.94
C LEU A 80 12.26 -5.87 -0.46
N SER A 81 12.27 -4.99 -1.46
CA SER A 81 12.62 -5.36 -2.83
C SER A 81 14.08 -5.81 -2.95
N GLU A 82 15.00 -5.14 -2.27
CA GLU A 82 16.42 -5.55 -2.25
C GLU A 82 16.59 -6.94 -1.64
N THR A 83 15.89 -7.22 -0.53
CA THR A 83 15.91 -8.53 0.13
C THR A 83 15.35 -9.62 -0.78
N ALA A 84 14.23 -9.36 -1.46
CA ALA A 84 13.62 -10.31 -2.39
C ALA A 84 14.53 -10.61 -3.59
N GLN A 85 15.22 -9.59 -4.13
CA GLN A 85 16.18 -9.76 -5.23
C GLN A 85 17.40 -10.60 -4.83
N GLN A 86 17.87 -10.50 -3.58
CA GLN A 86 18.97 -11.33 -3.09
C GLN A 86 18.57 -12.80 -2.89
N MET A 87 17.28 -13.06 -2.64
CA MET A 87 16.76 -14.42 -2.43
C MET A 87 16.40 -15.15 -3.73
N THR A 88 16.15 -14.41 -4.82
CA THR A 88 15.76 -14.96 -6.12
C THR A 88 16.62 -14.32 -7.22
N GLU A 89 17.64 -15.02 -7.71
CA GLU A 89 18.37 -14.57 -8.90
C GLU A 89 17.48 -14.77 -10.14
N PRO A 90 17.20 -13.70 -10.93
CA PRO A 90 16.53 -13.87 -12.20
C PRO A 90 17.39 -14.73 -13.12
N ALA A 91 16.78 -15.69 -13.81
CA ALA A 91 17.48 -16.47 -14.82
C ALA A 91 18.10 -15.52 -15.87
N PRO A 92 19.40 -15.64 -16.18
CA PRO A 92 20.03 -14.78 -17.16
C PRO A 92 19.41 -15.03 -18.54
N LEU A 93 18.89 -13.97 -19.18
CA LEU A 93 18.36 -14.05 -20.54
C LEU A 93 19.51 -13.98 -21.55
N SER A 94 19.55 -14.93 -22.49
CA SER A 94 20.48 -14.86 -23.62
C SER A 94 20.15 -13.68 -24.54
N SER A 95 21.12 -13.24 -25.35
CA SER A 95 20.92 -12.19 -26.36
C SER A 95 19.81 -12.57 -27.36
N GLU A 96 19.70 -13.85 -27.71
CA GLU A 96 18.59 -14.40 -28.52
C GLU A 96 17.25 -14.34 -27.79
N GLY A 97 17.21 -14.70 -26.50
CA GLY A 97 16.02 -14.57 -25.67
C GLY A 97 15.53 -13.13 -25.59
N VAL A 98 16.45 -12.18 -25.38
CA VAL A 98 16.13 -10.74 -25.41
C VAL A 98 15.62 -10.30 -26.78
N ALA A 99 16.23 -10.77 -27.88
CA ALA A 99 15.78 -10.42 -29.23
C ALA A 99 14.38 -10.97 -29.52
N GLU A 100 14.08 -12.19 -29.09
CA GLU A 100 12.77 -12.81 -29.27
C GLU A 100 11.69 -12.09 -28.45
N LEU A 101 11.98 -11.78 -27.19
CA LEU A 101 11.10 -10.96 -26.35
C LEU A 101 10.83 -9.57 -26.93
N ARG A 102 11.83 -8.94 -27.58
CA ARG A 102 11.64 -7.65 -28.27
C ARG A 102 10.68 -7.77 -29.45
N LYS A 103 10.72 -8.86 -30.22
CA LYS A 103 9.79 -9.11 -31.33
C LYS A 103 8.35 -9.27 -30.82
N HIS A 104 8.17 -9.92 -29.67
CA HIS A 104 6.84 -10.13 -29.05
C HIS A 104 6.40 -8.96 -28.15
N HIS A 105 7.07 -7.81 -28.22
CA HIS A 105 6.77 -6.63 -27.41
C HIS A 105 6.76 -6.90 -25.89
N ALA A 106 7.52 -7.90 -25.42
CA ALA A 106 7.62 -8.28 -24.00
C ALA A 106 8.52 -7.34 -23.16
N PHE A 107 8.80 -6.14 -23.67
CA PHE A 107 9.52 -5.09 -22.95
C PHE A 107 8.63 -3.86 -22.80
N TRP A 108 8.51 -3.43 -21.54
CA TRP A 108 7.74 -2.27 -21.14
C TRP A 108 8.17 -0.98 -21.86
N GLN A 109 7.19 -0.23 -22.39
CA GLN A 109 7.36 1.16 -22.78
C GLN A 109 6.26 1.99 -22.09
N PRO A 110 6.59 3.03 -21.31
CA PRO A 110 5.58 3.90 -20.71
C PRO A 110 4.81 4.64 -21.82
N ARG A 111 3.61 4.16 -22.15
CA ARG A 111 2.76 4.78 -23.18
C ARG A 111 1.74 5.74 -22.55
N ARG A 112 1.32 6.73 -23.34
CA ARG A 112 0.14 7.59 -23.10
C ARG A 112 -1.12 6.79 -22.72
N GLU A 113 -1.17 5.51 -23.12
CA GLU A 113 -2.25 4.56 -22.85
C GLU A 113 -2.34 4.12 -21.38
N MET A 114 -1.27 4.24 -20.59
CA MET A 114 -1.31 3.92 -19.15
C MET A 114 -2.33 4.76 -18.39
N ARG A 115 -2.45 6.03 -18.77
CA ARG A 115 -3.46 6.92 -18.21
C ARG A 115 -4.86 6.53 -18.66
N SER A 116 -5.02 5.86 -19.79
CA SER A 116 -6.30 5.28 -20.20
C SER A 116 -6.61 4.07 -19.34
N VAL A 117 -5.70 3.09 -19.27
CA VAL A 117 -5.88 1.87 -18.48
C VAL A 117 -6.12 2.18 -17.00
N LEU A 118 -5.33 3.07 -16.38
CA LEU A 118 -5.57 3.47 -14.98
C LEU A 118 -6.91 4.21 -14.80
N ARG A 119 -7.37 4.97 -15.81
CA ARG A 119 -8.70 5.59 -15.78
C ARG A 119 -9.81 4.56 -15.96
N ASP A 120 -9.58 3.52 -16.76
CA ASP A 120 -10.53 2.44 -16.97
C ASP A 120 -10.63 1.60 -15.69
N ILE A 121 -9.50 1.23 -15.06
CA ILE A 121 -9.45 0.60 -13.73
C ILE A 121 -10.17 1.46 -12.69
N GLN A 122 -9.87 2.75 -12.63
CA GLN A 122 -10.55 3.66 -11.71
C GLN A 122 -12.06 3.77 -12.04
N GLY A 123 -12.41 3.71 -13.33
CA GLY A 123 -13.77 3.66 -13.82
C GLY A 123 -14.52 2.41 -13.39
N ASP A 124 -13.88 1.24 -13.40
CA ASP A 124 -14.50 -0.02 -12.96
C ASP A 124 -14.56 -0.12 -11.43
N ALA A 125 -13.55 0.39 -10.73
CA ALA A 125 -13.52 0.42 -9.27
C ALA A 125 -14.51 1.43 -8.67
N TYR A 126 -14.60 2.64 -9.25
CA TYR A 126 -15.32 3.78 -8.67
C TYR A 126 -16.51 4.27 -9.51
N GLY A 127 -16.52 4.05 -10.83
CA GLY A 127 -17.67 4.26 -11.72
C GLY A 127 -18.27 5.66 -11.77
N LYS A 128 -19.36 5.81 -12.54
CA LYS A 128 -20.40 6.80 -12.24
C LYS A 128 -21.17 6.25 -11.04
N ARG A 129 -21.36 7.02 -9.95
CA ARG A 129 -22.13 6.63 -8.74
C ARG A 129 -23.38 5.84 -9.16
N SER A 130 -23.30 4.52 -9.07
CA SER A 130 -24.38 3.60 -9.38
C SER A 130 -24.41 2.56 -8.27
N GLU A 131 -25.55 1.91 -8.07
CA GLU A 131 -25.73 0.89 -7.03
C GLU A 131 -24.78 -0.32 -7.17
N ARG A 132 -24.02 -0.39 -8.27
CA ARG A 132 -23.08 -1.47 -8.60
C ARG A 132 -21.60 -1.11 -8.42
N THR A 133 -21.26 0.11 -8.00
CA THR A 133 -19.86 0.46 -7.71
C THR A 133 -19.34 -0.42 -6.56
N HIS A 134 -18.12 -0.94 -6.67
CA HIS A 134 -17.52 -1.83 -5.67
C HIS A 134 -17.56 -1.26 -4.24
N SER A 135 -17.34 0.05 -4.06
CA SER A 135 -17.46 0.71 -2.76
C SER A 135 -18.88 0.73 -2.20
N VAL A 136 -19.91 0.84 -3.06
CA VAL A 136 -21.32 0.76 -2.65
C VAL A 136 -21.68 -0.67 -2.27
N LEU A 137 -21.28 -1.64 -3.09
CA LEU A 137 -21.50 -3.06 -2.79
C LEU A 137 -20.82 -3.45 -1.47
N PHE A 138 -19.56 -3.03 -1.27
CA PHE A 138 -18.84 -3.24 -0.02
C PHE A 138 -19.49 -2.54 1.17
N ALA A 139 -19.95 -1.29 1.02
CA ALA A 139 -20.66 -0.59 2.09
C ALA A 139 -22.01 -1.25 2.43
N VAL A 140 -22.72 -1.77 1.43
CA VAL A 140 -23.97 -2.52 1.63
C VAL A 140 -23.70 -3.82 2.36
N THR A 141 -22.69 -4.59 1.96
CA THR A 141 -22.33 -5.83 2.68
C THR A 141 -21.85 -5.54 4.10
N LEU A 142 -21.15 -4.41 4.32
CA LEU A 142 -20.72 -4.00 5.66
C LEU A 142 -21.88 -3.62 6.59
N ARG A 143 -23.08 -3.26 6.08
CA ARG A 143 -24.23 -2.96 6.97
C ARG A 143 -24.69 -4.17 7.78
N ASP A 144 -24.41 -5.36 7.27
CA ASP A 144 -24.83 -6.62 7.86
C ASP A 144 -23.74 -7.24 8.76
N VAL A 145 -22.61 -6.55 8.96
CA VAL A 145 -21.53 -6.95 9.88
C VAL A 145 -21.19 -5.80 10.83
N ASP A 146 -20.71 -6.14 12.03
CA ASP A 146 -20.16 -5.17 12.98
C ASP A 146 -18.76 -4.74 12.51
N PRO A 147 -18.59 -3.54 11.94
CA PRO A 147 -17.32 -3.13 11.36
C PRO A 147 -16.30 -2.90 12.46
N VAL A 148 -15.08 -3.35 12.24
CA VAL A 148 -13.97 -3.11 13.17
C VAL A 148 -13.38 -1.72 12.89
N ALA A 149 -13.08 -0.98 13.95
CA ALA A 149 -12.49 0.35 13.83
C ALA A 149 -11.10 0.31 13.17
N VAL A 150 -10.75 1.36 12.43
CA VAL A 150 -9.47 1.42 11.68
C VAL A 150 -8.25 1.33 12.61
N ASP A 151 -8.35 1.86 13.83
CA ASP A 151 -7.29 1.80 14.85
C ASP A 151 -7.18 0.43 15.55
N GLU A 152 -8.12 -0.48 15.29
CA GLU A 152 -8.05 -1.88 15.69
C GLU A 152 -7.49 -2.79 14.57
N MET A 153 -7.38 -2.28 13.34
CA MET A 153 -6.81 -3.02 12.21
C MET A 153 -5.33 -3.35 12.43
N PRO A 154 -4.87 -4.55 12.00
CA PRO A 154 -3.46 -4.86 11.98
C PRO A 154 -2.66 -3.83 11.15
N ALA A 155 -1.46 -3.45 11.61
CA ALA A 155 -0.55 -2.57 10.85
C ALA A 155 -0.35 -3.00 9.40
N LEU A 156 -0.32 -4.32 9.13
CA LEU A 156 -0.14 -4.87 7.78
C LEU A 156 -1.28 -4.52 6.82
N THR A 157 -2.51 -4.41 7.33
CA THR A 157 -3.68 -3.96 6.55
C THR A 157 -3.47 -2.51 6.12
N LEU A 158 -3.08 -1.65 7.06
CA LEU A 158 -2.79 -0.25 6.78
C LEU A 158 -1.54 -0.08 5.91
N ALA A 159 -0.54 -0.95 6.05
CA ALA A 159 0.67 -0.93 5.23
C ALA A 159 0.37 -1.16 3.73
N LEU A 160 -0.53 -2.09 3.40
CA LEU A 160 -0.98 -2.30 2.02
C LEU A 160 -1.67 -1.05 1.44
N VAL A 161 -2.60 -0.47 2.20
CA VAL A 161 -3.34 0.73 1.78
C VAL A 161 -2.38 1.92 1.65
N ASN A 162 -1.47 2.12 2.61
CA ASN A 162 -0.49 3.19 2.59
C ASN A 162 0.52 3.05 1.45
N ALA A 163 0.92 1.83 1.07
CA ALA A 163 1.74 1.61 -0.13
C ALA A 163 1.01 2.04 -1.39
N LEU A 164 -0.27 1.65 -1.54
CA LEU A 164 -1.10 2.07 -2.67
C LEU A 164 -1.25 3.60 -2.72
N SER A 165 -1.54 4.23 -1.58
CA SER A 165 -1.64 5.70 -1.46
C SER A 165 -0.33 6.40 -1.81
N LEU A 166 0.81 5.92 -1.30
CA LEU A 166 2.13 6.45 -1.63
C LEU A 166 2.39 6.39 -3.14
N PHE A 167 2.12 5.25 -3.78
CA PHE A 167 2.36 5.10 -5.21
C PHE A 167 1.37 5.91 -6.06
N GLY A 168 0.12 6.02 -5.62
CA GLY A 168 -0.95 6.77 -6.30
C GLY A 168 -0.79 8.29 -6.23
N LEU A 169 -0.23 8.82 -5.14
CA LEU A 169 -0.15 10.27 -4.89
C LEU A 169 1.15 10.93 -5.35
N HIS A 170 2.13 10.13 -5.79
CA HIS A 170 3.45 10.62 -6.19
C HIS A 170 3.76 10.23 -7.64
N GLN A 171 3.82 11.22 -8.53
CA GLN A 171 4.07 10.99 -9.96
C GLN A 171 5.37 10.21 -10.24
N ARG A 172 6.39 10.38 -9.40
CA ARG A 172 7.67 9.65 -9.51
C ARG A 172 7.56 8.15 -9.19
N LEU A 173 6.44 7.71 -8.60
CA LEU A 173 6.18 6.33 -8.17
C LEU A 173 5.10 5.65 -9.02
N VAL A 174 4.70 6.23 -10.15
CA VAL A 174 3.66 5.66 -11.02
C VAL A 174 4.06 4.27 -11.54
N GLY A 175 5.34 4.00 -11.80
CA GLY A 175 5.79 2.65 -12.14
C GLY A 175 5.54 1.65 -10.99
N CYS A 176 5.78 2.06 -9.74
CA CYS A 176 5.44 1.26 -8.57
C CYS A 176 3.94 1.02 -8.45
N LEU A 177 3.10 2.02 -8.75
CA LEU A 177 1.65 1.85 -8.74
C LEU A 177 1.22 0.76 -9.74
N VAL A 178 1.76 0.80 -10.96
CA VAL A 178 1.48 -0.21 -11.99
C VAL A 178 1.85 -1.60 -11.48
N GLY A 179 3.08 -1.77 -10.98
CA GLY A 179 3.53 -3.07 -10.47
C GLY A 179 2.67 -3.57 -9.32
N PHE A 180 2.26 -2.67 -8.42
CA PHE A 180 1.40 -3.00 -7.29
C PHE A 180 0.02 -3.48 -7.75
N LEU A 181 -0.61 -2.79 -8.70
CA LEU A 181 -1.92 -3.19 -9.24
C LEU A 181 -1.84 -4.52 -10.00
N THR A 182 -0.79 -4.73 -10.79
CA THR A 182 -0.55 -6.02 -11.47
C THR A 182 -0.47 -7.18 -10.48
N ALA A 183 0.19 -6.96 -9.34
CA ALA A 183 0.27 -7.97 -8.28
C ALA A 183 -1.11 -8.23 -7.63
N VAL A 184 -1.88 -7.18 -7.32
CA VAL A 184 -3.25 -7.32 -6.79
C VAL A 184 -4.09 -8.20 -7.69
N ASP A 185 -4.06 -7.96 -9.00
CA ASP A 185 -4.86 -8.75 -9.94
C ASP A 185 -4.37 -10.20 -10.08
N THR A 186 -3.05 -10.41 -9.99
CA THR A 186 -2.44 -11.75 -10.00
C THR A 186 -2.90 -12.56 -8.79
N ILE A 187 -3.05 -11.91 -7.64
CA ILE A 187 -3.53 -12.55 -6.41
C ILE A 187 -5.05 -12.73 -6.40
N GLY A 188 -5.80 -11.83 -7.06
CA GLY A 188 -7.27 -11.86 -7.15
C GLY A 188 -7.85 -12.89 -8.12
N GLY A 189 -7.04 -13.47 -9.01
CA GLY A 189 -7.44 -14.56 -9.91
C GLY A 189 -8.16 -14.13 -11.20
N ASP A 190 -8.06 -12.87 -11.63
CA ASP A 190 -8.71 -12.29 -12.84
C ASP A 190 -7.68 -12.10 -14.00
N PRO A 191 -8.03 -11.75 -15.27
CA PRO A 191 -7.28 -12.11 -16.48
C PRO A 191 -6.04 -11.23 -16.71
N PHE A 192 -5.72 -10.32 -15.79
CA PHE A 192 -4.55 -9.44 -15.84
C PHE A 192 -3.22 -10.17 -15.65
N ALA A 193 -3.26 -11.48 -15.36
CA ALA A 193 -2.13 -12.36 -15.60
C ALA A 193 -1.57 -12.24 -17.05
N GLN A 194 -2.33 -11.67 -17.99
CA GLN A 194 -1.88 -11.35 -19.35
C GLN A 194 -1.01 -10.07 -19.46
N LEU A 195 -0.92 -9.23 -18.41
CA LEU A 195 0.11 -8.17 -18.32
C LEU A 195 1.50 -8.75 -17.98
N LEU A 196 1.58 -10.04 -17.64
CA LEU A 196 2.83 -10.77 -17.42
C LEU A 196 3.34 -11.40 -18.73
N PRO A 197 3.91 -10.59 -19.63
CA PRO A 197 5.16 -11.01 -20.22
C PRO A 197 6.17 -9.87 -20.06
N VAL A 198 6.56 -9.59 -18.81
CA VAL A 198 7.76 -8.80 -18.57
C VAL A 198 8.72 -9.65 -17.76
N GLN A 199 9.58 -10.38 -18.47
CA GLN A 199 10.64 -11.18 -17.83
C GLN A 199 11.69 -10.28 -17.14
N CYS A 200 11.67 -8.96 -17.41
CA CYS A 200 12.51 -7.97 -16.71
C CYS A 200 11.81 -6.59 -16.65
N PRO A 201 10.85 -6.38 -15.73
CA PRO A 201 10.16 -5.08 -15.60
C PRO A 201 11.15 -4.00 -15.16
N PRO A 202 10.92 -2.72 -15.47
CA PRO A 202 11.68 -1.63 -14.86
C PRO A 202 11.73 -1.73 -13.33
N GLU A 203 12.77 -1.19 -12.71
CA GLU A 203 13.02 -1.33 -11.28
C GLU A 203 11.85 -0.82 -10.42
N ASP A 204 11.25 0.30 -10.80
CA ASP A 204 10.09 0.88 -10.12
C ASP A 204 8.85 -0.02 -10.22
N VAL A 205 8.58 -0.64 -11.39
CA VAL A 205 7.51 -1.63 -11.55
C VAL A 205 7.77 -2.87 -10.70
N ARG A 206 9.00 -3.39 -10.69
CA ARG A 206 9.36 -4.53 -9.82
C ARG A 206 9.17 -4.20 -8.35
N LEU A 207 9.59 -3.01 -7.91
CA LEU A 207 9.43 -2.56 -6.53
C LEU A 207 7.96 -2.60 -6.10
N GLY A 208 7.05 -2.05 -6.94
CA GLY A 208 5.61 -2.07 -6.67
C GLY A 208 5.03 -3.47 -6.57
N PHE A 209 5.38 -4.35 -7.52
CA PHE A 209 4.93 -5.73 -7.56
C PHE A 209 5.39 -6.50 -6.31
N THR A 210 6.69 -6.43 -5.99
CA THR A 210 7.27 -7.06 -4.80
C THR A 210 6.65 -6.53 -3.52
N ALA A 211 6.46 -5.21 -3.40
CA ALA A 211 5.84 -4.60 -2.22
C ALA A 211 4.43 -5.17 -1.97
N CYS A 212 3.60 -5.29 -3.00
CA CYS A 212 2.26 -5.88 -2.88
C CYS A 212 2.33 -7.34 -2.43
N HIS A 213 3.10 -8.17 -3.13
CA HIS A 213 3.24 -9.59 -2.81
C HIS A 213 3.76 -9.82 -1.39
N GLU A 214 4.82 -9.14 -0.99
CA GLU A 214 5.44 -9.30 0.34
C GLU A 214 4.51 -8.86 1.47
N LEU A 215 3.83 -7.71 1.32
CA LEU A 215 2.92 -7.22 2.34
C LEU A 215 1.68 -8.12 2.44
N HIS A 216 1.17 -8.62 1.32
CA HIS A 216 0.04 -9.55 1.33
C HIS A 216 0.43 -10.90 1.93
N ALA A 217 1.59 -11.45 1.57
CA ALA A 217 2.13 -12.68 2.16
C ALA A 217 2.23 -12.56 3.69
N ARG A 218 2.74 -11.44 4.19
CA ARG A 218 2.83 -11.15 5.63
C ARG A 218 1.46 -11.01 6.28
N LEU A 219 0.50 -10.36 5.62
CA LEU A 219 -0.87 -10.24 6.13
C LEU A 219 -1.52 -11.62 6.24
N THR A 220 -1.44 -12.45 5.20
CA THR A 220 -1.96 -13.82 5.22
C THR A 220 -1.32 -14.64 6.34
N GLN A 221 0.00 -14.51 6.51
CA GLN A 221 0.70 -15.19 7.60
C GLN A 221 0.26 -14.70 8.98
N HIS A 222 0.05 -13.40 9.14
CA HIS A 222 -0.48 -12.81 10.37
C HIS A 222 -1.86 -13.38 10.69
N VAL A 223 -2.77 -13.39 9.70
CA VAL A 223 -4.13 -13.93 9.85
C VAL A 223 -4.08 -15.40 10.27
N HIS A 224 -3.28 -16.22 9.58
CA HIS A 224 -3.13 -17.64 9.90
C HIS A 224 -2.62 -17.85 11.35
N THR A 225 -1.57 -17.13 11.74
CA THR A 225 -1.01 -17.20 13.10
C THR A 225 -2.01 -16.76 14.16
N CYS A 226 -2.84 -15.75 13.88
CA CYS A 226 -3.88 -15.30 14.80
C CYS A 226 -4.99 -16.34 14.98
N LEU A 227 -5.40 -17.02 13.91
CA LEU A 227 -6.41 -18.08 13.96
C LEU A 227 -5.90 -19.29 14.77
N GLU A 228 -4.66 -19.72 14.56
CA GLU A 228 -4.02 -20.80 15.35
C GLU A 228 -3.97 -20.46 16.85
N ALA A 229 -3.83 -19.18 17.19
CA ALA A 229 -3.83 -18.71 18.57
C ALA A 229 -5.24 -18.48 19.16
N GLY A 230 -6.32 -18.86 18.44
CA GLY A 230 -7.70 -18.68 18.87
C GLY A 230 -8.17 -17.22 18.90
N ARG A 231 -7.45 -16.31 18.23
CA ARG A 231 -7.81 -14.88 18.15
C ARG A 231 -8.60 -14.59 16.89
N THR A 232 -9.48 -13.59 16.96
CA THR A 232 -10.13 -13.05 15.76
C THR A 232 -9.12 -12.24 14.95
N SER A 233 -9.03 -12.49 13.64
CA SER A 233 -8.02 -11.92 12.72
C SER A 233 -7.98 -10.39 12.62
N LEU A 234 -9.03 -9.70 13.10
CA LEU A 234 -9.22 -8.26 12.92
C LEU A 234 -9.09 -7.43 14.20
N ARG A 235 -9.04 -8.04 15.40
CA ARG A 235 -9.06 -7.29 16.68
C ARG A 235 -7.77 -7.50 17.47
N GLY A 236 -6.99 -6.42 17.64
CA GLY A 236 -5.92 -6.32 18.65
C GLY A 236 -4.53 -5.92 18.11
N ARG A 237 -3.82 -5.07 18.86
CA ARG A 237 -2.46 -4.57 18.57
C ARG A 237 -1.38 -5.62 18.88
N TRP A 238 -0.97 -6.49 17.95
CA TRP A 238 -0.04 -7.58 18.32
C TRP A 238 1.01 -8.03 17.29
N LEU A 239 2.15 -8.42 17.88
CA LEU A 239 3.41 -8.89 17.31
C LEU A 239 3.26 -10.22 16.56
N VAL A 240 3.79 -10.31 15.34
CA VAL A 240 4.10 -11.59 14.71
C VAL A 240 5.56 -11.92 15.01
N SER A 241 5.81 -13.06 15.67
CA SER A 241 7.15 -13.65 15.71
C SER A 241 7.45 -14.23 14.33
N GLN A 242 8.62 -13.89 13.78
CA GLN A 242 9.02 -14.24 12.42
C GLN A 242 8.81 -15.72 12.09
N GLY A 243 7.96 -15.97 11.10
CA GLY A 243 7.85 -17.24 10.39
C GLY A 243 7.61 -16.90 8.93
N ARG A 244 8.58 -17.17 8.06
CA ARG A 244 8.40 -17.06 6.61
C ARG A 244 7.44 -18.15 6.18
N VAL A 245 6.21 -17.80 5.80
CA VAL A 245 5.38 -18.70 5.01
C VAL A 245 5.68 -18.47 3.55
N ASN A 246 6.08 -19.56 2.92
CA ASN A 246 6.33 -19.64 1.51
C ASN A 246 4.95 -19.58 0.82
N VAL A 247 4.58 -18.41 0.32
CA VAL A 247 3.37 -18.27 -0.49
C VAL A 247 3.77 -18.75 -1.87
N GLY A 248 3.55 -20.05 -2.12
CA GLY A 248 3.78 -20.65 -3.41
C GLY A 248 2.91 -19.96 -4.46
N CYS A 249 3.54 -19.17 -5.31
CA CYS A 249 3.10 -18.91 -6.66
C CYS A 249 3.94 -19.80 -7.59
#